data_AF-A0A8S3PPQ4-F1
#
_entry.id   AF-A0A8S3PPQ4-F1
#
_cell.length_a   1.000
_cell.length_b   1.000
_cell.length_c   1.000
_cell.angle_alpha   90.00
_cell.angle_beta   90.00
_cell.angle_gamma   90.00
#
_symmetry.space_group_name_H-M   'P 1'
#
loop_
_entity.id
_entity.type
_entity.pdbx_description
1 polymer ?
#
loop_
_entity_poly.entity_id
_entity_poly.type
_entity_poly.pdbx_seq_one_letter_code
_entity_poly.pdbx_strand_id
1 'polypeptide(L)'
;MPCHVLPVSHPESEKCDLEWRYAFVLPERELFWNFNAVQIQCYVIFKTLIKELLDPLAPEEVNSFHLKTILLWLSEEIDDWTPQHLVEYVKKCLDHLYKAIEEGHLSHYFFRSRNLLWGKLRTETMRARLQSEISRLQKNVISFFLQCNWQYKRGGQFISTVRLVEHNLSEKEF
;
A
#
# COMPACT_ATOMS: atom_id res chain seq x y z
N MET A 1 -10.60 -17.24 -15.23
CA MET A 1 -10.97 -15.84 -15.55
C MET A 1 -10.04 -15.28 -16.61
N PRO A 2 -10.51 -14.45 -17.56
CA PRO A 2 -9.67 -13.92 -18.63
C PRO A 2 -8.72 -12.81 -18.15
N CYS A 3 -7.54 -12.74 -18.77
CA CYS A 3 -6.61 -11.60 -18.69
C CYS A 3 -6.91 -10.65 -19.86
N HIS A 4 -6.81 -9.34 -19.61
CA HIS A 4 -7.02 -8.31 -20.62
C HIS A 4 -5.70 -7.67 -21.02
N VAL A 5 -5.70 -6.95 -22.14
CA VAL A 5 -4.61 -6.06 -22.54
C VAL A 5 -5.12 -4.64 -22.61
N LEU A 6 -4.32 -3.69 -22.14
CA LEU A 6 -4.62 -2.26 -22.17
C LEU A 6 -3.64 -1.55 -23.10
N PRO A 7 -4.07 -0.55 -23.88
CA PRO A 7 -3.18 0.26 -24.71
C PRO A 7 -2.42 1.26 -23.83
N VAL A 8 -1.48 0.74 -23.04
CA VAL A 8 -0.63 1.50 -22.13
C VAL A 8 0.81 1.06 -22.39
N SER A 9 1.64 2.00 -22.81
CA SER A 9 3.05 1.78 -23.07
C SER A 9 3.89 1.77 -21.80
N HIS A 10 5.12 1.28 -21.93
CA HIS A 10 6.16 1.53 -20.96
C HIS A 10 6.54 3.02 -20.98
N PRO A 11 6.73 3.68 -19.81
CA PRO A 11 7.06 5.11 -19.75
C PRO A 11 8.34 5.52 -20.50
N GLU A 12 9.26 4.58 -20.69
CA GLU A 12 10.55 4.81 -21.35
C GLU A 12 10.61 4.23 -22.78
N SER A 13 9.48 3.80 -23.35
CA SER A 13 9.48 3.20 -24.69
C SER A 13 9.41 4.24 -25.80
N GLU A 14 10.29 4.09 -26.79
CA GLU A 14 10.27 4.86 -28.04
C GLU A 14 9.12 4.47 -28.99
N LYS A 15 8.49 3.30 -28.75
CA LYS A 15 7.39 2.76 -29.58
C LYS A 15 6.09 2.68 -28.80
N CYS A 16 5.78 3.74 -28.05
CA CYS A 16 4.63 3.77 -27.15
C CYS A 16 3.29 3.39 -27.82
N ASP A 17 3.08 3.78 -29.08
CA ASP A 17 1.85 3.50 -29.82
C ASP A 17 1.64 2.02 -30.20
N LEU A 18 2.70 1.20 -30.10
CA LEU A 18 2.65 -0.23 -30.44
C LEU A 18 2.59 -1.14 -29.19
N GLU A 19 2.66 -0.55 -28.00
CA GLU A 19 2.78 -1.31 -26.75
C GLU A 19 1.46 -1.52 -26.03
N TRP A 20 1.37 -2.68 -25.41
CA TRP A 20 0.21 -3.12 -24.66
C TRP A 20 0.67 -3.65 -23.30
N ARG A 21 -0.15 -3.42 -22.28
CA ARG A 21 0.10 -3.92 -20.92
C ARG A 21 -0.94 -4.96 -20.53
N TYR A 22 -0.47 -6.10 -20.04
CA TYR A 22 -1.35 -7.09 -19.39
C TYR A 22 -2.09 -6.48 -18.19
N ALA A 23 -3.37 -6.78 -18.08
CA ALA A 23 -4.25 -6.30 -17.03
C ALA A 23 -5.09 -7.44 -16.46
N PHE A 24 -4.83 -7.74 -15.18
CA PHE A 24 -5.46 -8.81 -14.42
C PHE A 24 -6.63 -8.30 -13.58
N VAL A 25 -7.42 -7.36 -14.11
CA VAL A 25 -8.46 -6.64 -13.34
C VAL A 25 -9.49 -7.59 -12.72
N LEU A 26 -9.98 -8.57 -13.49
CA LEU A 26 -10.98 -9.52 -12.98
C LEU A 26 -10.39 -10.51 -11.96
N PRO A 27 -9.24 -11.18 -12.22
CA PRO A 27 -8.58 -11.99 -11.20
C PRO A 27 -8.23 -11.22 -9.93
N GLU A 28 -7.68 -10.01 -10.03
CA GLU A 28 -7.36 -9.17 -8.87
C GLU A 28 -8.62 -8.86 -8.06
N ARG A 29 -9.70 -8.44 -8.73
CA ARG A 29 -10.97 -8.16 -8.07
C ARG A 29 -11.51 -9.37 -7.32
N GLU A 30 -11.43 -10.55 -7.92
CA GLU A 30 -11.89 -11.79 -7.28
C GLU A 30 -11.11 -12.09 -6.00
N LEU A 31 -9.78 -11.96 -6.03
CA LEU A 31 -8.95 -12.18 -4.83
C LEU A 31 -9.33 -11.20 -3.72
N PHE A 32 -9.49 -9.91 -4.05
CA PHE A 32 -9.89 -8.89 -3.07
C PHE A 32 -11.32 -9.08 -2.54
N TRP A 33 -12.24 -9.64 -3.33
CA TRP A 33 -13.59 -9.97 -2.86
C TRP A 33 -13.63 -11.15 -1.91
N ASN A 34 -12.65 -12.04 -1.99
CA ASN A 34 -12.53 -13.18 -1.08
C ASN A 34 -11.67 -12.85 0.16
N PHE A 35 -11.15 -11.63 0.28
CA PHE A 35 -10.47 -11.19 1.49
C PHE A 35 -11.44 -11.12 2.67
N ASN A 36 -10.99 -11.59 3.83
CA ASN A 36 -11.73 -11.43 5.06
C ASN A 36 -11.63 -9.99 5.60
N ALA A 37 -12.42 -9.71 6.64
CA ALA A 37 -12.51 -8.38 7.22
C ALA A 37 -11.14 -7.85 7.73
N VAL A 38 -10.28 -8.73 8.26
CA VAL A 38 -8.97 -8.36 8.82
C VAL A 38 -8.00 -7.98 7.72
N GLN A 39 -7.96 -8.72 6.61
CA GLN A 39 -7.17 -8.36 5.43
C GLN A 39 -7.59 -6.99 4.86
N ILE A 40 -8.90 -6.74 4.77
CA ILE A 40 -9.44 -5.46 4.31
C ILE A 40 -9.04 -4.33 5.27
N GLN A 41 -9.17 -4.53 6.58
CA GLN A 41 -8.74 -3.55 7.59
C GLN A 41 -7.24 -3.26 7.50
N CYS A 42 -6.42 -4.31 7.36
CA CYS A 42 -4.98 -4.20 7.19
C CYS A 42 -4.64 -3.36 5.94
N TYR A 43 -5.29 -3.64 4.81
CA TYR A 43 -5.14 -2.87 3.58
C TYR A 43 -5.47 -1.38 3.78
N VAL A 44 -6.60 -1.08 4.42
CA VAL A 44 -7.06 0.29 4.62
C VAL A 44 -6.07 1.04 5.51
N ILE A 45 -5.64 0.44 6.63
CA ILE A 45 -4.65 1.04 7.53
C ILE A 45 -3.35 1.31 6.78
N PHE A 46 -2.81 0.29 6.13
CA PHE A 46 -1.57 0.38 5.39
C PHE A 46 -1.65 1.47 4.30
N LYS A 47 -2.69 1.44 3.46
CA LYS A 47 -2.90 2.44 2.41
C LYS A 47 -3.02 3.85 2.95
N THR A 48 -3.73 4.05 4.06
CA THR A 48 -3.87 5.38 4.67
C THR A 48 -2.52 5.90 5.16
N LEU A 49 -1.73 5.08 5.87
CA LEU A 49 -0.40 5.48 6.34
C LEU A 49 0.51 5.88 5.19
N ILE A 50 0.57 5.08 4.12
CA ILE A 50 1.40 5.39 2.94
C ILE A 50 0.93 6.68 2.27
N LYS A 51 -0.39 6.83 2.07
CA LYS A 51 -0.95 8.01 1.41
C LYS A 51 -0.70 9.30 2.19
N GLU A 52 -0.90 9.29 3.50
CA GLU A 52 -0.79 10.53 4.29
C GLU A 52 0.66 10.89 4.64
N LEU A 53 1.57 9.90 4.72
CA LEU A 53 2.90 10.12 5.29
C LEU A 53 4.06 9.90 4.30
N LEU A 54 3.88 9.08 3.27
CA LEU A 54 4.92 8.84 2.26
C LEU A 54 4.63 9.51 0.91
N ASP A 55 3.37 9.56 0.47
CA ASP A 55 2.99 10.18 -0.81
C ASP A 55 3.41 11.67 -0.91
N PRO A 56 3.36 12.49 0.16
CA PRO A 56 3.89 13.86 0.11
C PRO A 56 5.41 13.94 -0.11
N LEU A 57 6.15 12.86 0.18
CA LEU A 57 7.60 12.79 0.07
C LEU A 57 8.06 12.25 -1.28
N ALA A 58 7.29 11.31 -1.82
CA ALA A 58 7.57 10.65 -3.10
C ALA A 58 6.25 10.46 -3.87
N PRO A 59 5.67 11.56 -4.40
CA PRO A 59 4.38 11.52 -5.06
C PRO A 59 4.36 10.52 -6.21
N GLU A 60 3.34 9.68 -6.26
CA GLU A 60 3.11 8.69 -7.33
C GLU A 60 4.18 7.58 -7.46
N GLU A 61 5.25 7.62 -6.67
CA GLU A 61 6.29 6.58 -6.64
C GLU A 61 5.71 5.28 -6.08
N VAL A 62 4.99 5.34 -4.95
CA VAL A 62 4.31 4.18 -4.35
C VAL A 62 2.80 4.37 -4.35
N ASN A 63 2.15 3.90 -5.41
CA ASN A 63 0.68 3.93 -5.51
C ASN A 63 -0.02 2.69 -4.92
N SER A 64 -1.36 2.74 -4.93
CA SER A 64 -2.23 1.68 -4.37
C SER A 64 -2.05 0.29 -4.98
N PHE A 65 -1.56 0.17 -6.22
CA PHE A 65 -1.33 -1.12 -6.87
C PHE A 65 -0.14 -1.86 -6.25
N HIS A 66 0.93 -1.14 -5.86
CA HIS A 66 2.04 -1.73 -5.10
C HIS A 66 1.56 -2.26 -3.76
N LEU A 67 0.74 -1.48 -3.04
CA LEU A 67 0.23 -1.85 -1.72
C LEU A 67 -0.67 -3.09 -1.77
N LYS A 68 -1.52 -3.16 -2.80
CA LYS A 68 -2.33 -4.35 -3.07
C LYS A 68 -1.46 -5.57 -3.37
N THR A 69 -0.41 -5.40 -4.17
CA THR A 69 0.51 -6.47 -4.53
C THR A 69 1.21 -7.03 -3.29
N ILE A 70 1.67 -6.17 -2.38
CA ILE A 70 2.27 -6.58 -1.10
C ILE A 70 1.27 -7.38 -0.26
N LEU A 71 0.03 -6.91 -0.15
CA LEU A 71 -0.99 -7.60 0.65
C LEU A 71 -1.36 -8.97 0.06
N LEU A 72 -1.39 -9.09 -1.26
CA LEU A 72 -1.60 -10.37 -1.94
C LEU A 72 -0.45 -11.35 -1.65
N TRP A 73 0.81 -10.89 -1.72
CA TRP A 73 1.95 -11.74 -1.35
C TRP A 73 1.90 -12.19 0.11
N LEU A 74 1.62 -11.27 1.04
CA LEU A 74 1.48 -11.63 2.46
C LEU A 74 0.31 -12.57 2.73
N SER A 75 -0.74 -12.54 1.89
CA SER A 75 -1.87 -13.47 2.02
C SER A 75 -1.54 -14.90 1.59
N GLU A 76 -0.44 -15.11 0.86
CA GLU A 76 0.11 -16.46 0.59
C GLU A 76 0.97 -16.97 1.74
N GLU A 77 1.52 -16.08 2.57
CA GLU A 77 2.41 -16.42 3.68
C GLU A 77 1.67 -16.55 5.02
N ILE A 78 0.49 -15.94 5.13
CA ILE A 78 -0.29 -15.87 6.37
C ILE A 78 -1.61 -16.58 6.14
N ASP A 79 -1.74 -17.76 6.74
CA ASP A 79 -2.93 -18.61 6.62
C ASP A 79 -4.13 -18.06 7.39
N ASP A 80 -3.90 -17.56 8.60
CA ASP A 80 -4.98 -17.06 9.48
C ASP A 80 -4.79 -15.57 9.81
N TRP A 81 -5.78 -14.78 9.41
CA TRP A 81 -5.83 -13.34 9.61
C TRP A 81 -6.83 -13.02 10.71
N THR A 82 -6.33 -12.83 11.92
CA THR A 82 -7.17 -12.57 13.09
C THR A 82 -7.06 -11.11 13.57
N PRO A 83 -8.14 -10.52 14.13
CA PRO A 83 -8.11 -9.12 14.55
C PRO A 83 -7.02 -8.78 15.58
N GLN A 84 -6.62 -9.74 16.41
CA GLN A 84 -5.62 -9.58 17.48
C GLN A 84 -4.24 -9.21 16.93
N HIS A 85 -3.90 -9.69 15.73
CA HIS A 85 -2.61 -9.47 15.08
C HIS A 85 -2.66 -8.37 14.00
N LEU A 86 -3.76 -7.61 13.90
CA LEU A 86 -3.94 -6.60 12.86
C LEU A 86 -2.76 -5.62 12.73
N VAL A 87 -2.27 -5.11 13.86
CA VAL A 87 -1.12 -4.18 13.88
C VAL A 87 0.16 -4.86 13.40
N GLU A 88 0.35 -6.14 13.72
CA GLU A 88 1.50 -6.92 13.26
C GLU A 88 1.44 -7.16 11.74
N TYR A 89 0.26 -7.44 11.19
CA TYR A 89 0.09 -7.56 9.75
C TYR A 89 0.38 -6.24 9.02
N VAL A 90 -0.02 -5.10 9.58
CA VAL A 90 0.35 -3.78 9.04
C VAL A 90 1.87 -3.60 9.08
N LYS A 91 2.54 -3.99 10.17
CA LYS A 91 4.00 -3.95 10.25
C LYS A 91 4.66 -4.84 9.21
N LYS A 92 4.15 -6.05 8.96
CA LYS A 92 4.62 -6.93 7.88
C LYS A 92 4.44 -6.30 6.49
N CYS A 93 3.34 -5.59 6.25
CA CYS A 93 3.15 -4.81 5.02
C CYS A 93 4.22 -3.72 4.86
N LEU A 94 4.52 -3.00 5.95
CA LEU A 94 5.57 -1.98 5.99
C LEU A 94 6.96 -2.58 5.78
N ASP A 95 7.26 -3.73 6.41
CA ASP A 95 8.52 -4.47 6.24
C ASP A 95 8.71 -4.91 4.79
N HIS A 96 7.66 -5.46 4.17
CA HIS A 96 7.73 -5.88 2.77
C HIS A 96 7.94 -4.66 1.84
N LEU A 97 7.30 -3.53 2.12
CA LEU A 97 7.55 -2.30 1.36
C LEU A 97 8.98 -1.80 1.56
N TYR A 98 9.49 -1.82 2.80
CA TYR A 98 10.86 -1.44 3.12
C TYR A 98 11.86 -2.24 2.29
N LYS A 99 11.74 -3.58 2.28
CA LYS A 99 12.62 -4.48 1.52
C LYS A 99 12.50 -4.25 0.02
N ALA A 100 11.27 -4.08 -0.48
CA ALA A 100 11.06 -3.80 -1.89
C ALA A 100 11.74 -2.48 -2.33
N ILE A 101 11.73 -1.45 -1.48
CA ILE A 101 12.45 -0.19 -1.73
C ILE A 101 13.97 -0.40 -1.68
N GLU A 102 14.46 -1.13 -0.69
CA GLU A 102 15.88 -1.47 -0.51
C GLU A 102 16.45 -2.19 -1.74
N GLU A 103 15.73 -3.22 -2.20
CA GLU A 103 16.10 -4.06 -3.33
C GLU A 103 15.79 -3.37 -4.67
N GLY A 104 15.01 -2.29 -4.66
CA GLY A 104 14.46 -1.67 -5.87
C GLY A 104 13.54 -2.61 -6.66
N HIS A 105 12.96 -3.62 -6.00
CA HIS A 105 12.23 -4.70 -6.65
C HIS A 105 10.94 -5.07 -5.92
N LEU A 106 9.82 -5.08 -6.66
CA LEU A 106 8.55 -5.65 -6.21
C LEU A 106 7.95 -6.47 -7.34
N SER A 107 7.96 -7.78 -7.21
CA SER A 107 7.40 -8.69 -8.21
C SER A 107 5.88 -8.51 -8.33
N HIS A 108 5.40 -8.32 -9.55
CA HIS A 108 3.97 -8.32 -9.84
C HIS A 108 3.35 -9.69 -9.47
N TYR A 109 2.24 -9.69 -8.75
CA TYR A 109 1.61 -10.91 -8.21
C TYR A 109 1.30 -11.97 -9.29
N PHE A 110 0.58 -11.58 -10.37
CA PHE A 110 0.27 -12.49 -11.48
C PHE A 110 1.41 -12.72 -12.49
N PHE A 111 2.29 -11.74 -12.70
CA PHE A 111 3.36 -11.81 -13.71
C PHE A 111 4.72 -11.57 -13.06
N ARG A 112 5.20 -12.59 -12.33
CA ARG A 112 6.30 -12.49 -11.36
C ARG A 112 7.62 -11.92 -11.92
N SER A 113 7.88 -12.07 -13.22
CA SER A 113 9.06 -11.51 -13.87
C SER A 113 9.02 -9.98 -14.01
N ARG A 114 7.85 -9.35 -13.84
CA ARG A 114 7.69 -7.90 -13.94
C ARG A 114 7.94 -7.24 -12.59
N ASN A 115 8.96 -6.40 -12.51
CA ASN A 115 9.22 -5.51 -11.39
C ASN A 115 8.29 -4.28 -11.45
N LEU A 116 7.52 -4.03 -10.40
CA LEU A 116 6.63 -2.88 -10.30
C LEU A 116 7.34 -1.57 -9.91
N LEU A 117 8.51 -1.67 -9.29
CA LEU A 117 9.36 -0.51 -8.95
C LEU A 117 10.33 -0.13 -10.06
N TRP A 118 10.26 -0.79 -11.22
CA TRP A 118 11.09 -0.44 -12.36
C TRP A 118 10.85 1.02 -12.80
N GLY A 119 11.95 1.77 -12.98
CA GLY A 119 11.92 3.18 -13.38
C GLY A 119 11.41 4.14 -12.30
N LYS A 120 11.09 3.63 -11.10
CA LYS A 120 10.64 4.37 -9.91
C LYS A 120 11.77 4.47 -8.89
N LEU A 121 11.60 5.34 -7.90
CA LEU A 121 12.51 5.46 -6.75
C LEU A 121 13.98 5.67 -7.17
N ARG A 122 14.19 6.54 -8.17
CA ARG A 122 15.46 6.65 -8.92
C ARG A 122 16.65 7.13 -8.10
N THR A 123 16.41 7.90 -7.04
CA THR A 123 17.47 8.52 -6.24
C THR A 123 17.65 7.82 -4.91
N GLU A 124 18.92 7.61 -4.53
CA GLU A 124 19.26 6.99 -3.25
C GLU A 124 18.74 7.81 -2.07
N THR A 125 18.83 9.14 -2.16
CA THR A 125 18.30 10.05 -1.14
C THR A 125 16.80 9.86 -0.90
N MET A 126 16.01 9.62 -1.95
CA MET A 126 14.57 9.36 -1.82
C MET A 126 14.31 7.98 -1.21
N ARG A 127 15.03 6.94 -1.64
CA ARG A 127 14.91 5.59 -1.07
C ARG A 127 15.23 5.60 0.43
N ALA A 128 16.38 6.17 0.80
CA ALA A 128 16.80 6.30 2.19
C ALA A 128 15.79 7.10 3.03
N ARG A 129 15.23 8.19 2.49
CA ARG A 129 14.20 8.97 3.17
C ARG A 129 12.92 8.16 3.40
N LEU A 130 12.43 7.45 2.39
CA LEU A 130 11.24 6.61 2.51
C LEU A 130 11.46 5.47 3.51
N GLN A 131 12.62 4.81 3.45
CA GLN A 131 12.99 3.75 4.41
C GLN A 131 13.04 4.28 5.84
N SER A 132 13.60 5.47 6.08
CA SER A 132 13.61 6.12 7.39
C SER A 132 12.19 6.37 7.92
N GLU A 133 11.29 6.86 7.07
CA GLU A 133 9.90 7.10 7.45
C GLU A 133 9.12 5.81 7.70
N ILE A 134 9.35 4.76 6.90
CA ILE A 134 8.77 3.44 7.14
C ILE A 134 9.25 2.88 8.49
N SER A 135 10.55 2.97 8.80
CA SER A 135 11.09 2.56 10.10
C SER A 135 10.48 3.35 11.26
N ARG A 136 10.20 4.64 11.07
CA ARG A 136 9.50 5.49 12.05
C ARG A 136 8.06 5.01 12.26
N LEU A 137 7.35 4.73 11.16
CA LEU A 137 5.97 4.21 11.17
C LEU A 137 5.86 2.90 11.94
N GLN A 138 6.77 1.96 11.69
CA GLN A 138 6.76 0.64 12.33
C GLN A 138 6.84 0.69 13.86
N LYS A 139 7.54 1.70 14.41
CA LYS A 139 7.64 1.89 15.86
C LYS A 139 6.33 2.34 16.49
N ASN A 140 5.51 3.11 15.78
CA ASN A 140 4.33 3.79 16.34
C ASN A 140 3.10 3.74 15.41
N VAL A 141 2.82 2.58 14.80
CA VAL A 141 1.74 2.40 13.80
C VAL A 141 0.40 2.97 14.26
N ILE A 142 -0.03 2.64 15.49
CA ILE A 142 -1.32 3.08 16.04
C ILE A 142 -1.35 4.61 16.16
N SER A 143 -0.32 5.20 16.76
CA SER A 143 -0.25 6.65 16.98
C SER A 143 -0.33 7.42 15.65
N PHE A 144 0.45 7.00 14.64
CA PHE A 144 0.39 7.61 13.32
C PHE A 144 -0.98 7.45 12.67
N PHE A 145 -1.57 6.26 12.77
CA PHE A 145 -2.86 5.97 12.18
C PHE A 145 -3.99 6.82 12.77
N LEU A 146 -3.99 7.01 14.09
CA LEU A 146 -4.97 7.86 14.77
C LEU A 146 -4.81 9.34 14.40
N GLN A 147 -3.57 9.80 14.23
CA GLN A 147 -3.25 11.18 13.84
C GLN A 147 -3.51 11.48 12.35
N CYS A 148 -3.74 10.47 11.51
CA CYS A 148 -4.02 10.67 10.09
C CYS A 148 -5.30 11.50 9.89
N ASN A 149 -5.26 12.40 8.91
CA ASN A 149 -6.44 13.14 8.49
C ASN A 149 -7.25 12.26 7.53
N TRP A 150 -8.40 11.76 7.99
CA TRP A 150 -9.24 10.90 7.18
C TRP A 150 -10.05 11.73 6.21
N GLN A 151 -9.57 11.83 4.97
CA GLN A 151 -10.25 12.57 3.93
C GLN A 151 -11.22 11.67 3.16
N TYR A 152 -12.52 11.91 3.32
CA TYR A 152 -13.53 11.27 2.48
C TYR A 152 -13.75 12.09 1.21
N LYS A 153 -13.47 11.48 0.05
CA LYS A 153 -13.74 12.04 -1.28
C LYS A 153 -14.89 11.29 -1.94
N ARG A 154 -15.92 12.01 -2.39
CA ARG A 154 -16.95 11.48 -3.31
C ARG A 154 -16.95 12.38 -4.55
N GLY A 155 -16.77 11.79 -5.73
CA GLY A 155 -16.81 12.55 -6.99
C GLY A 155 -15.72 13.63 -7.14
N GLY A 156 -14.54 13.44 -6.55
CA GLY A 156 -13.42 14.40 -6.66
C GLY A 156 -13.49 15.62 -5.73
N GLN A 157 -14.61 15.83 -5.05
CA GLN A 157 -14.76 16.89 -4.04
C GLN A 157 -14.49 16.34 -2.63
N PHE A 158 -13.81 17.15 -1.82
CA PHE A 158 -13.62 16.87 -0.39
C PHE A 158 -14.91 17.15 0.36
N ILE A 159 -15.42 16.16 1.09
CA ILE A 159 -16.69 16.29 1.82
C ILE A 159 -16.44 16.50 3.31
N SER A 160 -15.46 15.81 3.89
CA SER A 160 -15.13 15.94 5.31
C SER A 160 -13.75 15.38 5.65
N THR A 161 -13.19 15.88 6.74
CA THR A 161 -12.02 15.32 7.42
C THR A 161 -12.47 14.73 8.75
N VAL A 162 -12.24 13.44 8.96
CA VAL A 162 -12.44 12.80 10.27
C VAL A 162 -11.07 12.65 10.94
N ARG A 163 -10.98 12.88 12.25
CA ARG A 163 -9.81 12.51 13.05
C ARG A 163 -10.24 11.53 14.11
N LEU A 164 -9.49 10.44 14.26
CA LEU A 164 -9.66 9.55 15.40
C LEU A 164 -8.87 10.15 16.55
N VAL A 165 -9.57 10.65 17.57
CA VAL A 165 -8.91 11.19 18.76
C VAL A 165 -8.73 10.05 19.74
N GLU A 166 -7.50 9.88 20.23
CA GLU A 166 -7.20 8.99 21.35
C GLU A 166 -7.90 9.57 22.59
N HIS A 167 -8.97 8.92 23.07
CA HIS A 167 -9.54 9.27 24.36
C HIS A 167 -8.61 8.72 25.44
N ASN A 168 -7.86 9.61 26.09
CA ASN A 168 -7.16 9.29 27.32
C ASN A 168 -8.19 8.83 28.36
N LEU A 169 -8.20 7.54 28.68
CA LEU A 169 -8.87 7.03 29.88
C LEU A 169 -7.96 7.37 31.07
N SER A 170 -7.92 8.64 31.48
CA SER A 170 -7.37 9.02 32.79
C SER A 170 -8.43 8.76 33.86
N GLU A 171 -8.13 7.83 34.76
CA GLU A 171 -8.51 7.80 36.18
C GLU A 171 -10.00 8.03 36.51
N LYS A 172 -10.71 6.93 36.75
CA LYS A 172 -11.75 6.90 37.78
C LYS A 172 -11.14 6.29 39.04
N GLU A 173 -10.60 7.14 39.91
CA GLU A 173 -10.56 6.86 41.35
C GLU A 173 -11.69 7.67 42.00
N PHE A 174 -12.69 6.95 42.50
CA PHE A 174 -13.56 7.35 43.62
C PHE A 174 -13.67 6.14 44.54
#